data_AF-A0A2V6BP38-F1
#
_entry.id   AF-A0A2V6BP38-F1
#
_cell.length_a   1.000
_cell.length_b   1.000
_cell.length_c   1.000
_cell.angle_alpha   90.00
_cell.angle_beta   90.00
_cell.angle_gamma   90.00
#
_symmetry.space_group_name_H-M   'P 1'
#
loop_
_entity.id
_entity.type
_entity.pdbx_description
1 polymer ?
#
loop_
_entity_poly.entity_id
_entity_poly.type
_entity_poly.pdbx_seq_one_letter_code
_entity_poly.pdbx_strand_id
1 'polypeptide(L)' 'GSGSFRVLFDANGHAVAVQTLRSTGNSSLDEAAVSALHEWRSEPGREWSLVVPITFKQ' A
#
# COMPACT_ATOMS: atom_id res chain seq x y z
N GLY A 1 15.78 0.18 2.03
CA GLY A 1 15.20 -1.18 2.09
C GLY A 1 14.03 -1.28 1.12
N SER A 2 13.66 -2.49 0.69
CA SER A 2 12.61 -2.70 -0.32
C SER A 2 11.56 -3.67 0.17
N GLY A 3 10.28 -3.30 0.00
CA GLY A 3 9.11 -4.09 0.39
C GLY A 3 8.04 -4.09 -0.69
N SER A 4 7.05 -4.97 -0.54
CA SER A 4 5.91 -5.09 -1.45
C SER A 4 4.62 -5.09 -0.65
N PHE A 5 3.68 -4.24 -1.05
CA PHE A 5 2.43 -4.00 -0.33
C PHE A 5 1.26 -4.16 -1.28
N ARG A 6 0.23 -4.90 -0.88
CA ARG A 6 -1.04 -4.99 -1.61
C ARG A 6 -2.00 -3.95 -1.05
N VAL A 7 -2.54 -3.11 -1.91
CA VAL A 7 -3.60 -2.15 -1.56
C VAL A 7 -4.92 -2.65 -2.13
N LEU A 8 -5.97 -2.64 -1.32
CA LEU A 8 -7.35 -2.90 -1.72
C LEU A 8 -8.12 -1.58 -1.74
N PHE A 9 -8.77 -1.32 -2.87
CA PHE A 9 -9.66 -0.18 -3.06
C PHE A 9 -11.11 -0.63 -3.06
N ASP A 10 -11.97 0.13 -2.38
CA ASP A 10 -13.42 -0.06 -2.43
C ASP A 10 -14.02 0.49 -3.73
N ALA A 11 -15.34 0.32 -3.92
CA ALA A 11 -16.03 0.84 -5.11
C ALA A 11 -16.05 2.38 -5.19
N ASN A 12 -15.80 3.08 -4.09
CA ASN A 12 -15.67 4.55 -4.04
C ASN A 12 -14.24 5.02 -4.34
N GLY A 13 -13.31 4.08 -4.52
CA GLY A 13 -11.90 4.32 -4.78
C GLY A 13 -11.07 4.62 -3.53
N HIS A 14 -11.55 4.33 -2.32
CA HIS A 14 -10.75 4.49 -1.09
C HIS A 14 -9.86 3.28 -0.83
N ALA A 15 -8.61 3.50 -0.43
CA ALA A 15 -7.74 2.44 0.06
C ALA A 15 -8.22 1.93 1.43
N VAL A 16 -8.95 0.82 1.43
CA VAL A 16 -9.59 0.25 2.64
C VAL A 16 -8.72 -0.78 3.37
N ALA A 17 -7.73 -1.35 2.69
CA ALA A 17 -6.77 -2.26 3.32
C ALA A 17 -5.41 -2.21 2.64
N VAL A 18 -4.35 -2.24 3.43
CA VAL A 18 -2.97 -2.41 2.97
C VAL A 18 -2.37 -3.65 3.65
N GLN A 19 -1.87 -4.58 2.85
CA GLN A 19 -1.25 -5.82 3.32
C GLN A 19 0.23 -5.83 2.95
N THR A 20 1.10 -6.06 3.93
CA THR A 20 2.53 -6.26 3.69
C THR A 20 2.76 -7.66 3.14
N LEU A 21 3.06 -7.77 1.85
CA LEU A 21 3.44 -9.04 1.21
C LEU A 21 4.92 -9.35 1.43
N ARG A 22 5.76 -8.30 1.44
CA ARG A 22 7.20 -8.38 1.74
C ARG A 22 7.59 -7.17 2.55
N SER A 23 8.09 -7.39 3.77
CA SER A 23 8.65 -6.34 4.62
C SER A 23 9.90 -5.72 4.00
N THR A 24 10.13 -4.44 4.29
CA THR A 24 11.37 -3.72 3.96
C THR A 24 12.56 -4.14 4.82
N GLY A 25 12.33 -4.97 5.85
CA GLY A 25 13.30 -5.35 6.88
C GLY A 25 13.36 -4.37 8.06
N ASN A 26 12.51 -3.34 8.09
CA ASN A 26 12.43 -2.35 9.16
C ASN A 26 10.97 -1.99 9.41
N SER A 27 10.50 -2.17 10.65
CA SER A 27 9.10 -1.94 11.02
C SER A 27 8.65 -0.49 10.82
N SER A 28 9.51 0.49 11.12
CA SER A 28 9.18 1.91 10.93
C SER A 28 9.02 2.27 9.45
N LEU A 29 9.80 1.66 8.56
CA LEU A 29 9.65 1.84 7.11
C LEU A 29 8.39 1.15 6.59
N ASP A 30 8.04 -0.01 7.14
CA ASP A 30 6.80 -0.71 6.78
C ASP A 30 5.56 0.07 7.25
N GLU A 31 5.55 0.60 8.47
CA GLU A 31 4.47 1.44 8.98
C GLU A 31 4.31 2.73 8.17
N ALA A 32 5.41 3.38 7.80
CA ALA A 32 5.38 4.56 6.95
C ALA A 32 4.81 4.24 5.56
N ALA A 33 5.22 3.13 4.96
CA ALA A 33 4.68 2.66 3.68
C ALA A 33 3.18 2.36 3.77
N VAL A 34 2.74 1.63 4.80
CA VAL A 34 1.33 1.29 5.03
C VAL A 34 0.48 2.54 5.23
N SER A 35 0.95 3.48 6.06
CA SER A 35 0.23 4.73 6.32
C SER A 35 0.07 5.57 5.06
N ALA A 36 1.14 5.73 4.28
CA ALA A 36 1.08 6.47 3.02
C ALA A 36 0.15 5.82 1.98
N LEU A 37 0.13 4.48 1.91
CA LEU A 37 -0.75 3.74 1.00
C LEU A 37 -2.23 3.77 1.43
N HIS A 38 -2.51 3.92 2.72
CA HIS A 38 -3.88 4.10 3.22
C HIS A 38 -4.50 5.43 2.82
N GLU A 39 -3.70 6.44 2.51
CA GLU A 39 -4.18 7.75 2.04
C GLU A 39 -4.51 7.77 0.54
N TRP A 40 -4.14 6.73 -0.21
CA TRP A 40 -4.35 6.67 -1.64
C TRP A 40 -5.82 6.57 -2.03
N ARG A 41 -6.14 7.10 -3.21
CA ARG A 41 -7.45 6.95 -3.85
C ARG A 41 -7.31 6.55 -5.31
N SER A 42 -8.20 5.69 -5.77
CA SER A 42 -8.39 5.35 -7.17
C SER A 42 -9.60 6.07 -7.76
N GLU A 43 -9.77 5.97 -9.08
CA GLU A 43 -11.04 6.30 -9.70
C GLU A 43 -12.15 5.41 -9.10
N PRO A 44 -13.33 5.97 -8.79
CA PRO A 44 -14.49 5.20 -8.36
C PRO A 44 -14.98 4.26 -9.46
N GLY A 45 -15.58 3.14 -9.06
CA GLY A 45 -16.22 2.22 -10.01
C GLY A 45 -16.43 0.84 -9.39
N ARG A 46 -15.37 0.03 -9.40
CA ARG A 46 -15.41 -1.34 -8.89
C ARG A 46 -14.28 -1.56 -7.90
N GLU A 47 -14.52 -2.39 -6.89
CA GLU A 47 -13.48 -2.86 -5.98
C GLU A 47 -12.35 -3.57 -6.75
N TRP A 48 -11.12 -3.21 -6.42
CA TRP A 48 -9.94 -3.76 -7.06
C TRP A 48 -8.73 -3.67 -6.14
N SER A 49 -7.66 -4.40 -6.47
CA SER A 49 -6.43 -4.38 -5.69
C SER A 49 -5.21 -4.36 -6.59
N LEU A 50 -4.11 -3.80 -6.08
CA LEU A 50 -2.82 -3.81 -6.78
C LEU A 50 -1.67 -4.07 -5.82
N VAL A 51 -0.53 -4.49 -6.37
CA VAL A 51 0.70 -4.70 -5.61
C VAL A 51 1.68 -3.59 -5.94
N VAL A 52 2.10 -2.84 -4.92
CA VAL A 52 3.07 -1.75 -5.02
C VAL A 52 4.43 -2.20 -4.48
N PRO A 53 5.48 -2.23 -5.31
CA PRO A 53 6.85 -2.34 -4.81
C PRO A 53 7.33 -0.97 -4.32
N ILE A 54 7.74 -0.88 -3.05
CA ILE A 54 8.30 0.33 -2.45
C ILE A 54 9.78 0.10 -2.15
N THR A 55 10.62 1.05 -2.58
CA THR A 55 12.06 1.06 -2.27
C THR A 55 12.44 2.37 -1.63
N PHE A 56 12.89 2.31 -0.37
CA PHE A 56 13.47 3.43 0.35
C PHE A 56 14.95 3.56 -0.02
N LYS A 57 15.32 4.70 -0.62
CA LYS A 57 16.70 5.08 -0.94
C LYS A 57 17.23 6.04 0.13
N GLN A 58 18.52 5.91 0.42
CA GLN A 58 19.30 6.87 1.21
C GLN A 58 20.07 7.79 0.26
#